data_AF-A0A1B8CAR4-F1
#
_entry.id   AF-A0A1B8CAR4-F1
#
_cell.length_a   1.000
_cell.length_b   1.000
_cell.length_c   1.000
_cell.angle_alpha   90.00
_cell.angle_beta   90.00
_cell.angle_gamma   90.00
#
_symmetry.space_group_name_H-M   'P 1'
#
loop_
_entity.id
_entity.type
_entity.pdbx_description
1 polymer ?
#
loop_
_entity_poly.entity_id
_entity_poly.type
_entity_poly.pdbx_seq_one_letter_code
_entity_poly.pdbx_strand_id
1 'polypeptide(L)'
;MDEYEEVLSLDLEEDDYLYRIRRGHRIVYVSVLHADIVPPEHRTEGSRILSHLRRLPGWDGEWRTLTARKRDGGVECTVDEFEAHKLDSGAVGACAGPAFNLLELERRGRISERMARVVVGGTVCVVKIARFRHELEALEREVRMYGALRDRKFGRCPKFIGYVYEEEKDRVMGFLMEELHGWHPDIRDLGACEDTVEQLHCAGVVHGDLTNTISSSRGMWQS
;
A
#
# COMPACT_ATOMS: atom_id res chain seq x y z
N MET A 1 12.48 18.06 20.60
CA MET A 1 11.04 17.84 20.41
C MET A 1 10.99 16.48 19.77
N ASP A 2 10.57 15.44 20.50
CA ASP A 2 10.56 14.08 19.94
C ASP A 2 9.69 14.10 18.68
N GLU A 3 10.28 13.77 17.54
CA GLU A 3 9.52 13.63 16.31
C GLU A 3 8.49 12.52 16.51
N TYR A 4 7.26 12.75 16.05
CA TYR A 4 6.21 11.74 16.14
C TYR A 4 6.60 10.52 15.31
N GLU A 5 6.61 9.34 15.93
CA GLU A 5 6.95 8.09 15.27
C GLU A 5 5.81 7.07 15.42
N GLU A 6 5.49 6.41 14.31
CA GLU A 6 4.39 5.44 14.23
C GLU A 6 4.75 4.30 13.28
N VAL A 7 4.54 3.06 13.70
CA VAL A 7 4.67 1.90 12.81
C VAL A 7 3.40 1.80 11.97
N LEU A 8 3.55 1.93 10.65
CA LEU A 8 2.44 1.97 9.71
C LEU A 8 2.10 0.60 9.12
N SER A 9 3.12 -0.24 8.88
CA SER A 9 2.95 -1.56 8.27
C SER A 9 4.08 -2.49 8.68
N LEU A 10 3.76 -3.78 8.70
CA LEU A 10 4.66 -4.87 9.09
C LEU A 10 4.66 -5.91 7.96
N ASP A 11 5.84 -6.41 7.62
CA ASP A 11 6.05 -7.64 6.87
C ASP A 11 6.87 -8.55 7.79
N LEU A 12 6.30 -9.71 8.16
CA LEU A 12 6.89 -10.58 9.17
C LEU A 12 7.09 -11.95 8.57
N GLU A 13 8.35 -12.29 8.28
CA GLU A 13 8.76 -13.63 7.93
C GLU A 13 9.22 -14.38 9.20
N GLU A 14 9.68 -15.62 9.04
CA GLU A 14 10.10 -16.45 10.17
C GLU A 14 11.32 -15.83 10.89
N ASP A 15 12.32 -15.40 10.12
CA ASP A 15 13.62 -14.96 10.62
C ASP A 15 13.92 -13.47 10.42
N ASP A 16 13.22 -12.80 9.50
CA ASP A 16 13.40 -11.39 9.17
C ASP A 16 12.09 -10.60 9.17
N TYR A 17 12.21 -9.31 9.50
CA TYR A 17 11.07 -8.38 9.59
C TYR A 17 11.36 -7.13 8.78
N LEU A 18 10.34 -6.63 8.10
CA LEU A 18 10.39 -5.33 7.45
C LEU A 18 9.30 -4.42 8.02
N TYR A 19 9.73 -3.31 8.60
CA TYR A 19 8.84 -2.31 9.18
C TYR A 19 8.79 -1.08 8.30
N ARG A 20 7.58 -0.58 8.06
CA ARG A 20 7.35 0.72 7.42
C ARG A 20 6.89 1.71 8.49
N ILE A 21 7.64 2.79 8.67
CA ILE A 21 7.52 3.67 9.84
C ILE A 21 7.37 5.12 9.37
N ARG A 22 6.44 5.85 10.00
CA ARG A 22 6.37 7.30 9.92
C ARG A 22 7.33 7.89 10.93
N ARG A 23 8.22 8.79 10.50
CA ARG A 23 9.06 9.64 11.36
C ARG A 23 8.79 11.10 10.98
N GLY A 24 7.96 11.77 11.77
CA GLY A 24 7.46 13.11 11.47
C GLY A 24 6.70 13.16 10.14
N HIS A 25 7.31 13.80 9.14
CA HIS A 25 6.80 13.95 7.78
C HIS A 25 7.38 12.93 6.78
N ARG A 26 8.32 12.09 7.22
CA ARG A 26 9.03 11.13 6.39
C ARG A 26 8.47 9.72 6.61
N ILE A 27 8.54 8.90 5.57
CA ILE A 27 8.31 7.46 5.69
C ILE A 27 9.61 6.72 5.40
N VAL A 28 10.03 5.95 6.39
CA VAL A 28 11.26 5.16 6.38
C VAL A 28 10.98 3.67 6.55
N TYR A 29 11.98 2.85 6.23
CA TYR A 29 11.89 1.39 6.27
C TYR A 29 13.00 0.84 7.14
N VAL A 30 12.67 -0.16 7.95
CA VAL A 30 13.67 -0.84 8.79
C VAL A 30 13.59 -2.32 8.50
N SER A 31 14.65 -2.85 7.88
CA SER A 31 14.82 -4.27 7.64
C SER A 31 15.61 -4.86 8.81
N VAL A 32 15.03 -5.84 9.50
CA VAL A 32 15.64 -6.53 10.63
C VAL A 32 15.89 -7.96 10.18
N LEU A 33 17.14 -8.30 9.89
CA LEU A 33 17.50 -9.59 9.28
C LEU A 33 17.61 -10.75 10.28
N HIS A 34 17.41 -10.49 11.58
CA HIS A 34 17.49 -11.50 12.63
C HIS A 34 16.42 -11.24 13.69
N ALA A 35 15.57 -12.25 13.91
CA ALA A 35 14.39 -12.19 14.78
C ALA A 35 14.68 -11.84 16.25
N ASP A 36 15.92 -11.95 16.72
CA ASP A 36 16.30 -11.66 18.10
C ASP A 36 16.60 -10.18 18.36
N ILE A 37 16.77 -9.37 17.30
CA ILE A 37 16.91 -7.91 17.40
C ILE A 37 15.58 -7.27 17.87
N VAL A 38 14.46 -7.78 17.34
CA VAL A 38 13.11 -7.43 17.81
C VAL A 38 12.41 -8.74 18.17
N PRO A 39 12.38 -9.14 19.45
CA PRO A 39 11.88 -10.45 19.85
C PRO A 39 10.48 -10.76 19.28
N PRO A 40 10.18 -12.02 18.93
CA PRO A 40 8.89 -12.41 18.32
C PRO A 40 7.64 -11.99 19.11
N GLU A 41 7.72 -11.89 20.43
CA GLU A 41 6.65 -11.40 21.30
C GLU A 41 6.40 -9.88 21.19
N HIS A 42 7.34 -9.15 20.59
CA HIS A 42 7.34 -7.70 20.46
C HIS A 42 7.17 -7.20 19.02
N ARG A 43 7.26 -8.09 18.02
CA ARG A 43 7.29 -7.73 16.58
C ARG A 43 5.98 -7.21 15.98
N THR A 44 4.88 -7.19 16.74
CA THR A 44 3.56 -6.77 16.26
C THR A 44 3.00 -5.51 16.94
N GLU A 45 3.52 -5.12 18.11
CA GLU A 45 3.01 -3.97 18.87
C GLU A 45 3.87 -2.74 18.61
N GLY A 46 3.32 -1.71 17.96
CA GLY A 46 4.06 -0.54 17.49
C GLY A 46 4.96 0.12 18.55
N SER A 47 4.48 0.26 19.78
CA SER A 47 5.27 0.88 20.87
C SER A 47 6.49 0.03 21.26
N ARG A 48 6.33 -1.31 21.31
CA ARG A 48 7.41 -2.23 21.62
C ARG A 48 8.41 -2.34 20.48
N ILE A 49 7.93 -2.41 19.23
CA ILE A 49 8.78 -2.37 18.03
C ILE A 49 9.68 -1.14 18.11
N LEU A 50 9.10 0.05 18.23
CA LEU A 50 9.86 1.30 18.31
C LEU A 50 10.84 1.34 19.49
N SER A 51 10.49 0.74 20.63
CA SER A 51 11.40 0.66 21.79
C SER A 51 12.70 -0.12 21.51
N HIS A 52 12.65 -1.10 20.61
CA HIS A 52 13.84 -1.84 20.16
C HIS A 52 14.54 -1.11 19.03
N LEU A 53 13.79 -0.63 18.02
CA LEU A 53 14.37 0.02 16.85
C LEU A 53 15.13 1.31 17.20
N ARG A 54 14.65 2.09 18.18
CA ARG A 54 15.33 3.30 18.68
C ARG A 54 16.71 3.04 19.29
N ARG A 55 17.03 1.80 19.65
CA ARG A 55 18.33 1.41 20.20
C ARG A 55 19.33 1.01 19.12
N LEU A 56 18.89 0.92 17.87
CA LEU A 56 19.75 0.54 16.76
C LEU A 56 20.77 1.63 16.47
N PRO A 57 22.03 1.28 16.17
CA PRO A 57 23.02 2.23 15.69
C PRO A 57 22.49 2.99 14.47
N GLY A 58 22.68 4.32 14.47
CA GLY A 58 22.26 5.17 13.35
C GLY A 58 20.77 5.54 13.32
N TRP A 59 19.96 5.10 14.28
CA TRP A 59 18.52 5.43 14.33
C TRP A 59 18.23 6.93 14.17
N ASP A 60 18.93 7.77 14.93
CA ASP A 60 18.75 9.24 14.93
C ASP A 60 19.32 9.94 13.68
N GLY A 61 19.91 9.19 12.75
CA GLY A 61 20.43 9.74 11.50
C GLY A 61 19.34 10.04 10.45
N GLU A 62 19.76 10.73 9.39
CA GLU A 62 18.97 10.95 8.19
C GLU A 62 19.17 9.77 7.21
N TRP A 63 18.20 8.87 7.15
CA TRP A 63 18.18 7.72 6.24
C TRP A 63 16.75 7.45 5.76
N ARG A 64 16.59 6.76 4.63
CA ARG A 64 15.28 6.28 4.16
C ARG A 64 15.09 4.80 4.47
N THR A 65 16.15 4.03 4.42
CA THR A 65 16.14 2.62 4.82
C THR A 65 17.26 2.33 5.82
N LEU A 66 16.99 1.45 6.76
CA LEU A 66 17.96 1.00 7.76
C LEU A 66 17.90 -0.52 7.80
N THR A 67 19.02 -1.18 7.55
CA THR A 67 19.12 -2.63 7.72
C THR A 67 19.89 -2.95 8.97
N ALA A 68 19.25 -3.64 9.91
CA ALA A 68 19.84 -4.13 11.15
C ALA A 68 20.14 -5.63 11.03
N ARG A 69 21.36 -6.01 11.41
CA ARG A 69 21.82 -7.41 11.40
C ARG A 69 22.69 -7.70 12.61
N LYS A 70 22.67 -8.94 13.07
CA LYS A 70 23.51 -9.37 14.17
C LYS A 70 24.91 -9.70 13.66
N ARG A 71 25.94 -9.26 14.40
CA ARG A 71 27.34 -9.65 14.21
C ARG A 71 27.98 -9.94 15.56
N ASP A 72 29.17 -10.55 15.54
CA ASP A 72 29.94 -10.80 16.74
C ASP A 72 30.15 -9.49 17.52
N GLY A 73 29.52 -9.38 18.70
CA GLY A 73 29.61 -8.20 19.57
C GLY A 73 28.41 -7.24 19.56
N GLY A 74 27.36 -7.48 18.76
CA GLY A 74 26.14 -6.67 18.84
C GLY A 74 25.31 -6.61 17.56
N VAL A 75 24.58 -5.51 17.40
CA VAL A 75 23.81 -5.21 16.19
C VAL A 75 24.58 -4.20 15.35
N GLU A 76 24.80 -4.52 14.08
CA GLU A 76 25.33 -3.61 13.07
C GLU A 76 24.16 -3.08 12.23
N CYS A 77 24.23 -1.80 11.86
CA CYS A 77 23.27 -1.18 10.96
C CYS A 77 23.94 -0.63 9.70
N THR A 78 23.27 -0.75 8.56
CA THR A 78 23.64 -0.08 7.32
C THR A 78 22.48 0.81 6.88
N VAL A 79 22.78 2.07 6.59
CA VAL A 79 21.80 3.03 6.04
C VAL A 79 21.71 2.87 4.54
N ASP A 80 20.49 3.00 4.01
CA ASP A 80 20.18 3.05 2.57
C ASP A 80 20.73 1.86 1.75
N GLU A 81 20.83 0.68 2.36
CA GLU A 81 21.28 -0.56 1.69
C GLU A 81 20.34 -0.98 0.56
N PHE A 82 19.05 -0.65 0.68
CA PHE A 82 18.07 -0.84 -0.37
C PHE A 82 17.28 0.44 -0.62
N GLU A 83 16.85 0.63 -1.85
CA GLU A 83 15.99 1.75 -2.21
C GLU A 83 14.59 1.54 -1.66
N ALA A 84 14.05 2.61 -1.06
CA ALA A 84 12.64 2.66 -0.70
C ALA A 84 11.78 2.53 -1.96
N HIS A 85 10.81 1.61 -1.92
CA HIS A 85 10.12 1.18 -3.12
C HIS A 85 9.19 2.27 -3.69
N LYS A 86 9.06 2.26 -5.01
CA LYS A 86 8.14 3.10 -5.79
C LYS A 86 7.72 2.37 -7.06
N LEU A 87 6.57 2.75 -7.63
CA LEU A 87 6.13 2.25 -8.93
C LEU A 87 7.15 2.63 -10.01
N ASP A 88 7.32 1.76 -10.99
CA ASP A 88 8.10 2.07 -12.18
C ASP A 88 7.50 3.22 -13.00
N SER A 89 8.34 3.92 -13.75
CA SER A 89 7.92 5.05 -14.59
C SER A 89 6.95 4.66 -15.70
N GLY A 90 6.98 3.41 -16.17
CA GLY A 90 6.06 2.87 -17.16
C GLY A 90 4.65 2.70 -16.58
N ALA A 91 4.50 2.19 -15.36
CA ALA A 91 3.21 2.17 -14.68
C ALA A 91 2.69 3.59 -14.40
N VAL A 92 3.54 4.49 -13.89
CA VAL A 92 3.15 5.90 -13.67
C VAL A 92 2.73 6.59 -14.97
N GLY A 93 3.32 6.21 -16.11
CA GLY A 93 2.94 6.72 -17.43
C GLY A 93 1.62 6.16 -17.99
N ALA A 94 1.09 5.06 -17.44
CA ALA A 94 -0.10 4.40 -18.00
C ALA A 94 -1.39 5.22 -17.78
N CYS A 95 -1.52 5.83 -16.60
CA CYS A 95 -2.63 6.69 -16.24
C CYS A 95 -2.20 8.17 -16.13
N ALA A 96 -3.13 9.07 -16.43
CA ALA A 96 -2.97 10.49 -16.18
C ALA A 96 -3.78 10.88 -14.95
N GLY A 97 -3.24 11.77 -14.13
CA GLY A 97 -3.95 12.30 -12.97
C GLY A 97 -3.02 13.12 -12.06
N PRO A 98 -3.60 13.90 -11.13
CA PRO A 98 -2.85 14.56 -10.07
C PRO A 98 -2.14 13.54 -9.17
N ALA A 99 -1.15 14.01 -8.41
CA ALA A 99 -0.46 13.24 -7.38
C ALA A 99 -0.79 13.81 -6.00
N PHE A 100 -1.10 12.96 -5.04
CA PHE A 100 -1.49 13.33 -3.68
C PHE A 100 -0.51 12.75 -2.65
N ASN A 101 -0.16 13.55 -1.64
CA ASN A 101 0.67 13.09 -0.53
C ASN A 101 -0.17 12.18 0.37
N LEU A 102 0.25 10.93 0.57
CA LEU A 102 -0.48 9.95 1.39
C LEU A 102 -0.74 10.47 2.82
N LEU A 103 0.22 11.20 3.40
CA LEU A 103 0.13 11.67 4.79
C LEU A 103 -0.83 12.86 4.97
N GLU A 104 -1.19 13.53 3.87
CA GLU A 104 -2.13 14.66 3.87
C GLU A 104 -3.56 14.22 3.56
N LEU A 105 -3.76 12.96 3.13
CA LEU A 105 -5.09 12.42 2.84
C LEU A 105 -5.86 12.17 4.14
N GLU A 106 -7.04 12.79 4.24
CA GLU A 106 -7.96 12.55 5.34
C GLU A 106 -8.53 11.13 5.25
N ARG A 107 -8.11 10.26 6.17
CA ARG A 107 -8.59 8.88 6.25
C ARG A 107 -9.97 8.81 6.93
N ARG A 108 -10.91 8.13 6.28
CA ARG A 108 -12.28 7.88 6.78
C ARG A 108 -12.50 6.47 7.29
N GLY A 109 -11.69 5.51 6.85
CA GLY A 109 -11.76 4.14 7.36
C GLY A 109 -10.84 3.20 6.62
N ARG A 110 -10.47 2.10 7.28
CA ARG A 110 -9.69 1.02 6.68
C ARG A 110 -10.62 0.07 5.92
N ILE A 111 -10.22 -0.34 4.71
CA ILE A 111 -10.87 -1.43 3.95
C ILE A 111 -10.04 -2.71 4.12
N SER A 112 -8.73 -2.60 3.90
CA SER A 112 -7.74 -3.66 4.12
C SER A 112 -6.40 -3.01 4.49
N GLU A 113 -5.36 -3.81 4.69
CA GLU A 113 -4.03 -3.28 4.96
C GLU A 113 -3.49 -2.39 3.82
N ARG A 114 -3.86 -2.70 2.58
CA ARG A 114 -3.43 -1.96 1.39
C ARG A 114 -4.43 -0.89 0.94
N MET A 115 -5.63 -0.87 1.52
CA MET A 115 -6.72 -0.02 1.04
C MET A 115 -7.44 0.73 2.15
N ALA A 116 -7.73 2.00 1.91
CA ALA A 116 -8.49 2.83 2.84
C ALA A 116 -9.44 3.76 2.10
N ARG A 117 -10.51 4.16 2.77
CA ARG A 117 -11.37 5.28 2.35
C ARG A 117 -10.71 6.59 2.75
N VAL A 118 -10.63 7.52 1.82
CA VAL A 118 -10.07 8.87 2.03
C VAL A 118 -10.97 9.93 1.42
N VAL A 119 -10.83 11.18 1.86
CA VAL A 119 -11.54 12.32 1.26
C VAL A 119 -10.62 13.10 0.33
N VAL A 120 -11.07 13.31 -0.90
CA VAL A 120 -10.41 14.16 -1.90
C VAL A 120 -11.43 15.13 -2.47
N GLY A 121 -11.20 16.44 -2.30
CA GLY A 121 -12.12 17.47 -2.80
C GLY A 121 -13.56 17.31 -2.27
N GLY A 122 -13.72 16.85 -1.03
CA GLY A 122 -15.03 16.58 -0.42
C GLY A 122 -15.71 15.27 -0.85
N THR A 123 -15.09 14.48 -1.73
CA THR A 123 -15.62 13.19 -2.20
C THR A 123 -14.86 12.03 -1.56
N VAL A 124 -15.59 10.99 -1.14
CA VAL A 124 -14.97 9.76 -0.64
C VAL A 124 -14.40 8.95 -1.80
N CYS A 125 -13.14 8.59 -1.68
CA CYS A 125 -12.37 7.81 -2.65
C CYS A 125 -11.72 6.62 -1.95
N VAL A 126 -11.26 5.64 -2.72
CA VAL A 126 -10.44 4.54 -2.21
C VAL A 126 -9.00 4.77 -2.61
N VAL A 127 -8.10 4.79 -1.62
CA VAL A 127 -6.66 4.72 -1.87
C VAL A 127 -6.21 3.27 -1.82
N LYS A 128 -5.36 2.87 -2.76
CA LYS A 128 -4.67 1.58 -2.76
C LYS A 128 -3.16 1.81 -2.86
N ILE A 129 -2.41 1.20 -1.95
CA ILE A 129 -0.94 1.35 -1.88
C ILE A 129 -0.23 0.00 -1.95
N ALA A 130 1.04 0.05 -2.36
CA ALA A 130 2.04 -0.95 -2.06
C ALA A 130 2.79 -0.50 -0.81
N ARG A 131 2.65 -1.27 0.27
CA ARG A 131 3.34 -1.09 1.55
C ARG A 131 4.77 -1.59 1.50
N PHE A 132 5.07 -2.55 0.63
CA PHE A 132 6.38 -3.16 0.45
C PHE A 132 6.67 -3.45 -1.02
N ARG A 133 7.95 -3.69 -1.36
CA ARG A 133 8.41 -3.94 -2.74
C ARG A 133 7.70 -5.12 -3.40
N HIS A 134 7.45 -6.21 -2.68
CA HIS A 134 6.80 -7.40 -3.22
C HIS A 134 5.34 -7.13 -3.67
N GLU A 135 4.72 -6.05 -3.18
CA GLU A 135 3.35 -5.66 -3.54
C GLU A 135 3.27 -4.80 -4.80
N LEU A 136 4.41 -4.29 -5.29
CA LEU A 136 4.48 -3.36 -6.42
C LEU A 136 4.05 -4.00 -7.73
N GLU A 137 4.55 -5.20 -8.06
CA GLU A 137 4.28 -5.81 -9.36
C GLU A 137 2.77 -5.98 -9.62
N ALA A 138 2.03 -6.43 -8.61
CA ALA A 138 0.58 -6.55 -8.67
C ALA A 138 -0.10 -5.18 -8.83
N LEU A 139 0.38 -4.15 -8.12
CA LEU A 139 -0.18 -2.81 -8.18
C LEU A 139 0.10 -2.14 -9.53
N GLU A 140 1.31 -2.27 -10.07
CA GLU A 140 1.70 -1.76 -11.38
C GLU A 140 0.89 -2.42 -12.50
N ARG A 141 0.67 -3.74 -12.41
CA ARG A 141 -0.21 -4.46 -13.35
C ARG A 141 -1.62 -3.87 -13.33
N GLU A 142 -2.16 -3.62 -12.14
CA GLU A 142 -3.48 -3.01 -11.99
C GLU A 142 -3.54 -1.59 -12.58
N VAL A 143 -2.55 -0.73 -12.31
CA VAL A 143 -2.47 0.61 -12.91
C VAL A 143 -2.40 0.54 -14.44
N ARG A 144 -1.58 -0.36 -15.00
CA ARG A 144 -1.51 -0.58 -16.45
C ARG A 144 -2.85 -1.03 -17.02
N MET A 145 -3.61 -1.86 -16.29
CA MET A 145 -4.96 -2.25 -16.68
C MET A 145 -5.93 -1.07 -16.67
N TYR A 146 -5.88 -0.18 -15.68
CA TYR A 146 -6.67 1.06 -15.70
C TYR A 146 -6.42 1.89 -16.97
N GLY A 147 -5.14 2.09 -17.34
CA GLY A 147 -4.77 2.78 -18.58
C GLY A 147 -5.31 2.08 -19.83
N ALA A 148 -5.14 0.76 -19.90
CA ALA A 148 -5.55 -0.06 -21.03
C ALA A 148 -7.09 -0.14 -21.19
N LEU A 149 -7.84 -0.15 -20.10
CA LEU A 149 -9.31 -0.12 -20.10
C LEU A 149 -9.85 1.27 -20.48
N ARG A 150 -9.20 2.34 -19.99
CA ARG A 150 -9.51 3.72 -20.41
C ARG A 150 -9.34 3.89 -21.92
N ASP A 151 -8.22 3.43 -22.47
CA ASP A 151 -7.92 3.61 -23.90
C ASP A 151 -8.91 2.85 -24.80
N ARG A 152 -9.46 1.73 -24.29
CA ARG A 152 -10.54 0.96 -24.94
C ARG A 152 -11.94 1.48 -24.64
N LYS A 153 -12.08 2.57 -23.87
CA LYS A 153 -13.35 3.17 -23.45
C LYS A 153 -14.27 2.17 -22.73
N PHE A 154 -13.70 1.28 -21.93
CA PHE A 154 -14.47 0.32 -21.16
C PHE A 154 -15.22 1.03 -20.02
N GLY A 155 -16.54 1.19 -20.17
CA GLY A 155 -17.36 2.04 -19.30
C GLY A 155 -17.67 1.48 -17.90
N ARG A 156 -17.21 0.27 -17.57
CA ARG A 156 -17.44 -0.37 -16.26
C ARG A 156 -16.18 -0.42 -15.38
N CYS A 157 -15.07 0.15 -15.84
CA CYS A 157 -13.86 0.29 -15.02
C CYS A 157 -14.06 1.41 -14.01
N PRO A 158 -13.67 1.22 -12.73
CA PRO A 158 -13.71 2.32 -11.78
C PRO A 158 -12.93 3.53 -12.29
N LYS A 159 -13.35 4.74 -11.94
CA LYS A 159 -12.59 5.94 -12.31
C LYS A 159 -11.26 5.99 -11.57
N PHE A 160 -10.16 6.08 -12.32
CA PHE A 160 -8.85 6.45 -11.81
C PHE A 160 -8.84 7.95 -11.48
N ILE A 161 -8.47 8.31 -10.24
CA ILE A 161 -8.52 9.69 -9.74
C ILE A 161 -7.13 10.34 -9.79
N GLY A 162 -6.09 9.59 -9.41
CA GLY A 162 -4.74 10.12 -9.36
C GLY A 162 -3.77 9.19 -8.66
N TYR A 163 -2.51 9.57 -8.62
CA TYR A 163 -1.45 8.84 -7.95
C TYR A 163 -1.29 9.26 -6.50
N VAL A 164 -0.70 8.38 -5.70
CA VAL A 164 -0.37 8.66 -4.30
C VAL A 164 1.12 8.44 -4.07
N TYR A 165 1.75 9.41 -3.42
CA TYR A 165 3.18 9.43 -3.14
C TYR A 165 3.47 9.64 -1.65
N GLU A 166 4.71 9.37 -1.26
CA GLU A 166 5.24 9.63 0.07
C GLU A 166 6.50 10.47 0.01
N GLU A 167 6.64 11.44 0.92
CA GLU A 167 7.80 12.35 1.02
C GLU A 167 7.94 13.27 -0.22
N GLU A 168 8.19 12.69 -1.40
CA GLU A 168 8.43 13.36 -2.67
C GLU A 168 7.51 12.84 -3.78
N LYS A 169 7.13 13.71 -4.73
CA LYS A 169 6.16 13.39 -5.79
C LYS A 169 6.60 12.27 -6.74
N ASP A 170 7.90 12.03 -6.86
CA ASP A 170 8.46 10.98 -7.70
C ASP A 170 8.40 9.59 -7.03
N ARG A 171 8.18 9.54 -5.72
CA ARG A 171 8.03 8.32 -4.94
C ARG A 171 6.57 7.89 -4.88
N VAL A 172 6.03 7.60 -6.06
CA VAL A 172 4.67 7.09 -6.22
C VAL A 172 4.62 5.63 -5.76
N MET A 173 3.61 5.27 -4.98
CA MET A 173 3.47 3.92 -4.42
C MET A 173 2.04 3.43 -4.36
N GLY A 174 1.13 4.18 -4.96
CA GLY A 174 -0.29 3.90 -4.91
C GLY A 174 -1.06 4.77 -5.87
N PHE A 175 -2.37 4.55 -5.87
CA PHE A 175 -3.31 5.35 -6.62
C PHE A 175 -4.63 5.49 -5.87
N LEU A 176 -5.43 6.47 -6.33
CA LEU A 176 -6.79 6.72 -5.91
C LEU A 176 -7.74 6.27 -7.01
N MET A 177 -8.81 5.63 -6.60
CA MET A 177 -9.94 5.27 -7.45
C MET A 177 -11.24 5.72 -6.81
N GLU A 178 -12.29 5.82 -7.62
CA GLU A 178 -13.63 6.06 -7.09
C GLU A 178 -14.04 4.97 -6.09
N GLU A 179 -14.81 5.36 -5.07
CA GLU A 179 -15.47 4.38 -4.22
C GLU A 179 -16.61 3.72 -5.00
N LEU A 180 -16.56 2.39 -5.10
CA LEU A 180 -17.67 1.62 -5.66
C LEU A 180 -18.69 1.32 -4.57
N HIS A 181 -19.91 1.79 -4.81
CA HIS A 181 -21.07 1.46 -3.99
C HIS A 181 -21.82 0.28 -4.61
N GLY A 182 -22.10 -0.75 -3.82
CA GLY A 182 -22.79 -1.96 -4.28
C GLY A 182 -22.73 -3.09 -3.25
N TRP A 183 -23.36 -4.21 -3.60
CA TRP A 183 -23.22 -5.48 -2.87
C TRP A 183 -22.27 -6.41 -3.62
N HIS A 184 -21.70 -7.38 -2.89
CA HIS A 184 -20.98 -8.47 -3.54
C HIS A 184 -21.96 -9.27 -4.39
N PRO A 185 -21.67 -9.50 -5.68
CA PRO A 185 -22.53 -10.29 -6.54
C PRO A 185 -22.78 -11.68 -5.94
N ASP A 186 -24.00 -12.19 -6.06
CA ASP A 186 -24.32 -13.58 -5.72
C ASP A 186 -24.71 -14.38 -6.98
N ILE A 187 -25.14 -15.64 -6.79
CA ILE A 187 -25.48 -16.53 -7.91
C ILE A 187 -26.56 -15.96 -8.84
N ARG A 188 -27.40 -15.03 -8.36
CA ARG A 188 -28.44 -14.37 -9.14
C ARG A 188 -27.86 -13.33 -10.10
N ASP A 189 -26.66 -12.83 -9.81
CA ASP A 189 -25.94 -11.85 -10.63
C ASP A 189 -25.02 -12.52 -11.67
N LEU A 190 -25.00 -13.86 -11.74
CA LEU A 190 -24.09 -14.62 -12.59
C LEU A 190 -24.10 -14.15 -14.05
N GLY A 191 -25.28 -13.97 -14.66
CA GLY A 191 -25.37 -13.51 -16.04
C GLY A 191 -24.74 -12.12 -16.26
N ALA A 192 -24.94 -11.19 -15.33
CA ALA A 192 -24.32 -9.87 -15.42
C ALA A 192 -22.80 -9.91 -15.19
N CYS A 193 -22.33 -10.83 -14.34
CA CYS A 193 -20.91 -11.10 -14.14
C CYS A 193 -20.28 -11.72 -15.40
N GLU A 194 -20.92 -12.71 -16.00
CA GLU A 194 -20.49 -13.36 -17.25
C GLU A 194 -20.40 -12.33 -18.38
N ASP A 195 -21.43 -11.51 -18.58
CA ASP A 195 -21.43 -10.42 -19.57
C ASP A 195 -20.26 -9.44 -19.35
N THR A 196 -19.96 -9.13 -18.09
CA THR A 196 -18.87 -8.20 -17.76
C THR A 196 -17.50 -8.83 -18.03
N VAL A 197 -17.31 -10.09 -17.66
CA VAL A 197 -16.08 -10.84 -17.93
C VAL A 197 -15.88 -11.04 -19.43
N GLU A 198 -16.94 -11.33 -20.18
CA GLU A 198 -16.89 -11.44 -21.63
C GLU A 198 -16.48 -10.10 -22.27
N GLN A 199 -17.03 -8.98 -21.81
CA GLN A 199 -16.61 -7.66 -22.30
C GLN A 199 -15.15 -7.34 -21.95
N LEU A 200 -14.66 -7.77 -20.77
CA LEU A 200 -13.25 -7.65 -20.40
C LEU A 200 -12.35 -8.50 -21.31
N HIS A 201 -12.75 -9.73 -21.59
CA HIS A 201 -12.03 -10.61 -22.53
C HIS A 201 -12.05 -10.05 -23.96
N CYS A 202 -13.17 -9.50 -24.42
CA CYS A 202 -13.26 -8.78 -25.70
C CYS A 202 -12.32 -7.56 -25.74
N ALA A 203 -12.10 -6.91 -24.59
CA ALA A 203 -11.11 -5.86 -24.43
C ALA A 203 -9.67 -6.39 -24.28
N GLY A 204 -9.44 -7.69 -24.43
CA GLY A 204 -8.11 -8.31 -24.35
C GLY A 204 -7.53 -8.37 -22.93
N VAL A 205 -8.36 -8.24 -21.91
CA VAL A 205 -7.95 -8.30 -20.49
C VAL A 205 -8.42 -9.62 -19.90
N VAL A 206 -7.48 -10.45 -19.45
CA VAL A 206 -7.77 -11.67 -18.69
C VAL A 206 -7.70 -11.34 -17.20
N HIS A 207 -8.81 -11.54 -16.49
CA HIS A 207 -8.87 -11.28 -15.05
C HIS A 207 -8.28 -12.47 -14.28
N GLY A 208 -7.16 -12.26 -13.57
CA GLY A 208 -6.42 -13.34 -12.91
C GLY A 208 -7.03 -13.86 -11.59
N ASP A 209 -7.97 -13.14 -10.99
CA ASP A 209 -8.68 -13.54 -9.77
C ASP A 209 -10.13 -13.01 -9.78
N LEU A 210 -11.09 -13.84 -10.18
CA LEU A 210 -12.51 -13.46 -10.35
C LEU A 210 -13.23 -13.15 -9.02
N THR A 211 -12.59 -13.37 -7.87
CA THR A 211 -13.25 -13.37 -6.55
C THR A 211 -13.28 -12.01 -5.84
N ASN A 212 -12.46 -11.05 -6.28
CA ASN A 212 -12.25 -9.77 -5.61
C ASN A 212 -12.95 -8.58 -6.30
N THR A 213 -14.26 -8.65 -6.54
CA THR A 213 -15.05 -7.44 -6.85
C THR A 213 -15.20 -6.62 -5.57
N ILE A 214 -14.44 -5.53 -5.45
CA ILE A 214 -14.50 -4.63 -4.29
C ILE A 214 -15.88 -3.95 -4.25
N SER A 215 -16.71 -4.27 -3.26
CA SER A 215 -17.98 -3.57 -3.01
C SER A 215 -18.05 -3.07 -1.56
N SER A 216 -18.52 -1.83 -1.39
CA SER A 216 -18.66 -1.18 -0.10
C SER A 216 -20.03 -1.50 0.53
N SER A 217 -20.11 -2.53 1.38
CA SER A 217 -21.14 -2.59 2.43
C SER A 217 -20.71 -3.43 3.64
N ARG A 218 -20.56 -2.76 4.80
CA ARG A 218 -20.85 -3.30 6.13
C ARG A 218 -20.99 -2.15 7.13
N GLY A 219 -22.19 -1.60 7.20
CA GLY A 219 -22.66 -0.80 8.33
C GLY A 219 -23.30 -1.72 9.38
N MET A 220 -22.66 -1.79 10.54
CA MET A 220 -23.22 -1.75 11.90
C MET A 220 -24.54 -2.49 12.30
N TRP A 221 -24.38 -3.32 13.36
CA TRP A 221 -25.30 -3.76 14.44
C TRP A 221 -26.57 -4.59 14.16
N GLN A 222 -26.57 -5.83 14.70
CA GLN A 222 -27.53 -6.43 15.66
C GLN A 222 -27.14 -7.94 15.74
N SER A 223 -26.84 -8.53 16.90
CA SER A 223 -27.63 -8.66 18.13
C SER A 223 -26.74 -8.71 19.36
#